data_AF-A0CW03-F1
#
_entry.id   AF-A0CW03-F1
#
_cell.length_a   1.000
_cell.length_b   1.000
_cell.length_c   1.000
_cell.angle_alpha   90.00
_cell.angle_beta   90.00
_cell.angle_gamma   90.00
#
_symmetry.space_group_name_H-M   'P 1'
#
loop_
_entity.id
_entity.type
_entity.pdbx_description
1 polymer ?
#
loop_
_entity_poly.entity_id
_entity_poly.type
_entity_poly.pdbx_seq_one_letter_code
_entity_poly.pdbx_strand_id
1 'polypeptide(L)'
;MQQQEINHALKNPFQPILKKVLKVDEELERLSSETFYNPFDVLYLGMEATDEDIKKMFNSFSKLLHPDKCQDPRAKDCWQIVDQAYKTLMESEKRKVYIRIMREAREKTEFERLRENKRREKTGVAPLPPDTFESDFQKQCKNLFSEIEDRKQHLMRLESSQKRYKLDEYERRKMLEQYKVLTEEEWEKTRDDRVNKWREFNNKKTAIGTKQSNKGIRPPTENIEARPSEMPTKKGDFKNIKLD
;
A
#
# COMPACT_ATOMS: atom_id res chain seq x y z
N MET A 1 54.38 -1.91 -19.32
CA MET A 1 53.30 -0.96 -18.97
C MET A 1 52.00 -1.26 -19.74
N GLN A 2 52.03 -1.48 -21.06
CA GLN A 2 50.82 -1.83 -21.84
C GLN A 2 50.05 -3.08 -21.35
N GLN A 3 50.73 -4.13 -20.86
CA GLN A 3 50.05 -5.32 -20.33
C GLN A 3 49.34 -5.09 -18.99
N GLN A 4 49.75 -4.09 -18.20
CA GLN A 4 49.11 -3.74 -16.93
C GLN A 4 47.86 -2.86 -17.17
N GLU A 5 47.89 -2.00 -18.19
CA GLU A 5 46.73 -1.21 -18.63
C GLU A 5 45.63 -2.10 -19.22
N ILE A 6 45.99 -3.13 -19.99
CA ILE A 6 45.04 -4.12 -20.52
C ILE A 6 44.39 -4.93 -19.39
N ASN A 7 45.17 -5.33 -18.38
CA ASN A 7 44.64 -6.06 -17.22
C ASN A 7 43.81 -5.18 -16.27
N HIS A 8 44.02 -3.86 -16.25
CA HIS A 8 43.17 -2.92 -15.51
C HIS A 8 41.82 -2.69 -16.21
N ALA A 9 41.80 -2.64 -17.55
CA ALA A 9 40.57 -2.52 -18.34
C ALA A 9 39.66 -3.76 -18.22
N LEU A 10 40.21 -4.95 -18.00
CA LEU A 10 39.44 -6.18 -17.76
C LEU A 10 38.81 -6.27 -16.35
N LYS A 11 39.18 -5.39 -15.42
CA LYS A 11 38.59 -5.31 -14.07
C LYS A 11 37.39 -4.35 -13.96
N ASN A 12 37.11 -3.55 -15.00
CA ASN A 12 35.97 -2.64 -15.03
C ASN A 12 35.12 -2.88 -16.30
N PRO A 13 34.21 -3.88 -16.28
CA PRO A 13 33.26 -4.07 -17.36
C PRO A 13 32.19 -2.95 -17.43
N PHE A 14 32.10 -2.11 -16.40
CA PHE A 14 31.22 -0.95 -16.37
C PHE A 14 31.98 0.32 -16.76
N GLN A 15 32.26 0.47 -18.05
CA GLN A 15 32.41 1.82 -18.58
C GLN A 15 31.07 2.54 -18.37
N PRO A 16 31.05 3.73 -17.74
CA PRO A 16 29.82 4.50 -17.64
C PRO A 16 29.28 4.69 -19.05
N ILE A 17 27.97 4.52 -19.25
CA ILE A 17 27.29 4.80 -20.52
C ILE A 17 27.24 6.32 -20.72
N LEU A 18 28.41 6.97 -20.78
CA LEU A 18 28.60 8.42 -20.91
C LEU A 18 28.60 8.89 -22.37
N LYS A 19 28.14 8.04 -23.31
CA LYS A 19 28.12 8.35 -24.75
C LYS A 19 26.72 8.38 -25.37
N LYS A 20 25.63 8.29 -24.60
CA LYS A 20 24.30 8.54 -25.16
C LYS A 20 24.06 10.05 -25.22
N VAL A 21 23.87 10.56 -26.43
CA VAL A 21 23.41 11.94 -26.63
C VAL A 21 21.96 12.00 -26.18
N LEU A 22 21.69 12.69 -25.07
CA LEU A 22 20.33 12.85 -24.55
C LEU A 22 19.56 13.81 -25.47
N LYS A 23 18.42 13.36 -25.99
CA LYS A 23 17.50 14.20 -26.77
C LYS A 23 16.24 14.46 -25.96
N VAL A 24 15.75 15.70 -26.00
CA VAL A 24 14.60 16.15 -25.20
C VAL A 24 13.40 15.23 -25.43
N ASP A 25 13.00 15.05 -26.69
CA ASP A 25 11.77 14.34 -27.06
C ASP A 25 11.81 12.86 -26.66
N GLU A 26 12.94 12.18 -26.88
CA GLU A 26 13.13 10.77 -26.51
C GLU A 26 13.06 10.56 -25.00
N GLU A 27 13.68 11.47 -24.22
CA GLU A 27 13.69 11.35 -22.76
C GLU A 27 12.36 11.75 -22.13
N LEU A 28 11.64 12.73 -22.69
CA LEU A 28 10.27 13.05 -22.28
C LEU A 28 9.33 11.86 -22.52
N GLU A 29 9.42 11.24 -23.69
CA GLU A 29 8.59 10.08 -24.02
C GLU A 29 8.89 8.91 -23.07
N ARG A 30 10.16 8.59 -22.86
CA ARG A 30 10.59 7.52 -21.95
C ARG A 30 10.11 7.77 -20.51
N LEU A 31 10.39 8.95 -19.96
CA LEU A 31 10.08 9.26 -18.56
C LEU A 31 8.58 9.41 -18.32
N SER A 32 7.80 9.77 -19.33
CA SER A 32 6.35 9.87 -19.24
C SER A 32 5.62 8.54 -19.45
N SER A 33 6.17 7.63 -20.25
CA SER A 33 5.49 6.38 -20.63
C SER A 33 5.81 5.20 -19.72
N GLU A 34 7.02 5.14 -19.16
CA GLU A 34 7.49 4.02 -18.34
C GLU A 34 7.51 4.35 -16.85
N THR A 35 7.16 3.36 -16.02
CA THR A 35 7.35 3.43 -14.57
C THR A 35 8.74 2.94 -14.19
N PHE A 36 9.52 3.78 -13.51
CA PHE A 36 10.86 3.44 -13.04
C PHE A 36 10.86 3.11 -11.54
N TYR A 37 11.19 1.86 -11.21
CA TYR A 37 11.37 1.44 -9.82
C TYR A 37 12.82 1.56 -9.34
N ASN A 38 13.77 1.61 -10.27
CA ASN A 38 15.19 1.75 -10.00
C ASN A 38 15.71 3.16 -10.38
N PRO A 39 16.20 3.96 -9.41
CA PRO A 39 16.76 5.30 -9.67
C PRO A 39 17.97 5.30 -10.61
N PHE A 40 18.76 4.22 -10.66
CA PHE A 40 19.90 4.11 -11.55
C PHE A 40 19.47 4.09 -13.03
N ASP A 41 18.35 3.43 -13.35
CA ASP A 41 17.81 3.32 -14.71
C ASP A 41 17.25 4.67 -15.20
N VAL A 42 16.77 5.53 -14.29
CA VAL A 42 16.34 6.89 -14.62
C VAL A 42 17.51 7.71 -15.15
N LEU A 43 18.69 7.60 -14.53
CA LEU A 43 19.87 8.39 -14.87
C LEU A 43 20.84 7.71 -15.85
N TYR A 44 20.52 6.52 -16.36
CA TYR A 44 21.42 5.69 -17.18
C TYR A 44 22.75 5.36 -16.51
N LEU A 45 22.70 4.99 -15.22
CA LEU A 45 23.88 4.69 -14.43
C LEU A 45 23.93 3.21 -14.04
N GLY A 46 25.14 2.66 -13.94
CA GLY A 46 25.36 1.34 -13.35
C GLY A 46 25.45 1.39 -11.82
N MET A 47 25.41 0.24 -11.15
CA MET A 47 25.51 0.17 -9.69
C MET A 47 26.85 0.70 -9.13
N GLU A 48 27.90 0.70 -9.97
CA GLU A 48 29.25 1.20 -9.65
C GLU A 48 29.44 2.71 -9.89
N ALA A 49 28.40 3.42 -10.34
CA ALA A 49 28.49 4.85 -10.65
C ALA A 49 28.90 5.68 -9.42
N THR A 50 29.81 6.63 -9.57
CA THR A 50 30.24 7.49 -8.45
C THR A 50 29.25 8.63 -8.17
N ASP A 51 29.40 9.31 -7.04
CA ASP A 51 28.60 10.51 -6.72
C ASP A 51 28.80 11.62 -7.77
N GLU A 52 29.99 11.68 -8.36
CA GLU A 52 30.31 12.61 -9.44
C GLU A 52 29.56 12.26 -10.72
N ASP A 53 29.49 10.98 -11.08
CA ASP A 53 28.71 10.49 -12.23
C ASP A 53 27.21 10.79 -12.05
N ILE A 54 26.69 10.56 -10.84
CA ILE A 54 25.29 10.85 -10.48
C ILE A 54 24.99 12.35 -10.67
N LYS A 55 25.84 13.22 -10.12
CA LYS A 55 25.69 14.68 -10.27
C LYS A 55 25.81 15.13 -11.73
N LYS A 56 26.74 14.55 -12.49
CA LYS A 56 26.96 14.87 -13.90
C LYS A 56 25.74 14.52 -14.75
N MET A 57 25.17 13.33 -14.55
CA MET A 57 23.96 12.93 -15.26
C MET A 57 22.76 13.77 -14.84
N PHE A 58 22.57 14.01 -13.54
CA PHE A 58 21.50 14.88 -13.05
C PHE A 58 21.56 16.30 -13.64
N ASN A 59 22.76 16.89 -13.69
CA ASN A 59 22.95 18.22 -14.30
C ASN A 59 22.63 18.21 -15.80
N SER A 60 22.89 17.11 -16.49
CA SER A 60 22.61 16.96 -17.92
C SER A 60 21.09 16.86 -18.16
N PHE A 61 20.39 16.01 -17.40
CA PHE A 61 18.92 15.92 -17.45
C PHE A 61 18.24 17.21 -17.00
N SER A 62 18.74 17.86 -15.94
CA SER A 62 18.19 19.13 -15.47
C SER A 62 18.28 20.20 -16.55
N LYS A 63 19.40 20.33 -17.26
CA LYS A 63 19.50 21.30 -18.37
C LYS A 63 18.49 21.02 -19.49
N LEU A 64 18.17 19.75 -19.73
CA LEU A 64 17.32 19.28 -20.82
C LEU A 64 15.82 19.38 -20.50
N LEU A 65 15.44 19.00 -19.27
CA LEU A 65 14.04 18.80 -18.85
C LEU A 65 13.56 19.87 -17.87
N HIS A 66 14.35 20.89 -17.55
CA HIS A 66 13.90 21.94 -16.64
C HIS A 66 12.65 22.65 -17.20
N PRO A 67 11.58 22.85 -16.41
CA PRO A 67 10.31 23.40 -16.89
C PRO A 67 10.41 24.84 -17.41
N ASP A 68 11.45 25.58 -17.04
CA ASP A 68 11.74 26.93 -17.59
C ASP A 68 12.32 26.87 -19.02
N LYS A 69 13.04 25.79 -19.36
CA LYS A 69 13.74 25.65 -20.64
C LYS A 69 12.98 24.79 -21.64
N CYS A 70 12.25 23.78 -21.14
CA CYS A 70 11.43 22.89 -21.94
C CYS A 70 9.96 23.31 -21.80
N GLN A 71 9.35 23.76 -22.91
CA GLN A 71 7.96 24.23 -22.93
C GLN A 71 6.93 23.07 -22.95
N ASP A 72 7.37 21.81 -23.04
CA ASP A 72 6.46 20.67 -23.02
C ASP A 72 5.82 20.52 -21.62
N PRO A 73 4.48 20.37 -21.52
CA PRO A 73 3.81 20.23 -20.23
C PRO A 73 4.30 19.01 -19.43
N ARG A 74 4.79 17.96 -20.10
CA ARG A 74 5.34 16.74 -19.48
C ARG A 74 6.69 16.99 -18.81
N ALA A 75 7.39 18.07 -19.15
CA ALA A 75 8.74 18.36 -18.65
C ALA A 75 8.77 18.48 -17.13
N LYS A 76 7.75 19.09 -16.53
CA LYS A 76 7.65 19.23 -15.07
C LYS A 76 7.62 17.87 -14.38
N ASP A 77 6.78 16.96 -14.84
CA ASP A 77 6.61 15.63 -14.23
C ASP A 77 7.85 14.77 -14.48
N CYS A 78 8.41 14.81 -15.70
CA CYS A 78 9.65 14.11 -16.04
C CYS A 78 10.85 14.61 -15.20
N TRP A 79 10.95 15.92 -14.98
CA TRP A 79 12.00 16.49 -14.12
C TRP A 79 11.84 16.06 -12.66
N GLN A 80 10.61 15.95 -12.15
CA GLN A 80 10.37 15.43 -10.79
C GLN A 80 10.84 13.98 -10.63
N ILE A 81 10.65 13.13 -11.65
CA ILE A 81 11.15 11.74 -11.65
C ILE A 81 12.68 11.73 -11.54
N VAL A 82 13.36 12.57 -12.34
CA VAL A 82 14.82 12.72 -12.34
C VAL A 82 15.34 13.27 -11.00
N ASP A 83 14.69 14.29 -10.45
CA ASP A 83 15.05 14.90 -9.17
C ASP A 83 14.87 13.92 -8.00
N GLN A 84 13.78 13.15 -8.00
CA GLN A 84 13.55 12.10 -7.00
C GLN A 84 14.60 10.98 -7.09
N ALA A 85 14.98 10.57 -8.31
CA ALA A 85 16.04 9.58 -8.51
C ALA A 85 17.38 10.10 -7.99
N TYR A 86 17.74 11.34 -8.31
CA TYR A 86 18.95 12.00 -7.81
C TYR A 86 18.99 12.06 -6.28
N LYS A 87 17.93 12.57 -5.64
CA LYS A 87 17.84 12.64 -4.17
C LYS A 87 18.00 11.28 -3.51
N THR A 88 17.39 10.25 -4.10
CA THR A 88 17.46 8.88 -3.60
C THR A 88 18.88 8.30 -3.69
N LEU A 89 19.59 8.58 -4.78
CA LEU A 89 20.96 8.11 -4.98
C LEU A 89 22.01 8.90 -4.19
N MET A 90 21.75 10.17 -3.90
CA MET A 90 22.61 10.98 -3.04
C MET A 90 22.51 10.58 -1.56
N GLU A 91 21.43 9.92 -1.14
CA GLU A 91 21.30 9.39 0.21
C GLU A 91 21.97 8.01 0.31
N SER A 92 23.16 7.97 0.92
CA SER A 92 24.02 6.77 0.99
C SER A 92 23.28 5.52 1.49
N GLU A 93 22.45 5.65 2.53
CA GLU A 93 21.70 4.50 3.08
C GLU A 93 20.66 3.96 2.10
N LYS A 94 19.91 4.83 1.42
CA LYS A 94 18.95 4.38 0.38
C LYS A 94 19.69 3.78 -0.79
N ARG A 95 20.75 4.43 -1.27
CA ARG A 95 21.57 3.95 -2.38
C ARG A 95 22.12 2.54 -2.13
N LYS A 96 22.61 2.24 -0.93
CA LYS A 96 23.07 0.89 -0.55
C LYS A 96 21.99 -0.17 -0.72
N VAL A 97 20.73 0.15 -0.43
CA VAL A 97 19.60 -0.77 -0.63
C VAL A 97 19.42 -1.08 -2.11
N TYR A 98 19.42 -0.07 -2.98
CA TYR A 98 19.31 -0.26 -4.43
C TYR A 98 20.48 -1.08 -4.99
N ILE A 99 21.72 -0.76 -4.60
CA ILE A 99 22.91 -1.53 -5.00
C ILE A 99 22.80 -2.98 -4.56
N ARG A 100 22.34 -3.25 -3.34
CA ARG A 100 22.13 -4.61 -2.84
C ARG A 100 21.12 -5.38 -3.70
N ILE A 101 20.01 -4.76 -4.08
CA ILE A 101 19.00 -5.36 -4.96
C ILE A 101 19.60 -5.65 -6.35
N MET A 102 20.35 -4.70 -6.92
CA MET A 102 21.00 -4.90 -8.21
C MET A 102 22.06 -6.02 -8.17
N ARG A 103 22.81 -6.13 -7.07
CA ARG A 103 23.76 -7.23 -6.88
C ARG A 103 23.06 -8.58 -6.79
N GLU A 104 21.95 -8.66 -6.04
CA GLU A 104 21.11 -9.86 -5.98
C GLU A 104 20.57 -10.24 -7.37
N ALA A 105 20.12 -9.27 -8.16
CA ALA A 105 19.69 -9.51 -9.52
C ALA A 105 20.83 -10.08 -10.39
N ARG A 106 22.05 -9.55 -10.26
CA ARG A 106 23.22 -10.06 -10.97
C ARG A 106 23.55 -11.51 -10.61
N GLU A 107 23.58 -11.82 -9.31
CA GLU A 107 23.81 -13.18 -8.82
C GLU A 107 22.76 -14.16 -9.34
N LYS A 108 21.47 -13.75 -9.38
CA LYS A 108 20.39 -14.55 -9.96
C LYS A 108 20.60 -14.78 -11.46
N THR A 109 20.96 -13.75 -12.21
CA THR A 109 21.25 -13.86 -13.65
C THR A 109 22.41 -14.83 -13.91
N GLU A 110 23.50 -14.72 -13.16
CA GLU A 110 24.65 -15.63 -13.26
C GLU A 110 24.24 -17.08 -12.97
N PHE A 111 23.46 -17.29 -11.91
CA PHE A 111 22.96 -18.61 -11.53
C PHE A 111 22.03 -19.21 -12.59
N GLU A 112 21.07 -18.44 -13.10
CA GLU A 112 20.12 -18.88 -14.13
C GLU A 112 20.84 -19.23 -15.43
N ARG A 113 21.80 -18.41 -15.86
CA ARG A 113 22.60 -18.68 -17.05
C ARG A 113 23.49 -19.91 -16.89
N LEU A 114 24.08 -20.12 -15.71
CA LEU A 114 24.84 -21.34 -15.42
C LEU A 114 23.94 -22.58 -15.51
N ARG A 115 22.74 -22.51 -14.94
CA ARG A 115 21.75 -23.59 -15.00
C ARG A 115 21.30 -23.88 -16.44
N GLU A 116 21.04 -22.84 -17.22
CA GLU A 116 20.63 -22.97 -18.63
C GLU A 116 21.76 -23.51 -19.50
N ASN A 117 23.00 -23.06 -19.31
CA ASN A 117 24.16 -23.58 -20.03
C ASN A 117 24.38 -25.08 -19.75
N LYS A 118 24.24 -25.51 -18.49
CA LYS A 118 24.28 -26.95 -18.14
C LYS A 118 23.17 -27.75 -18.82
N ARG A 119 21.98 -27.16 -19.02
CA ARG A 119 20.87 -27.80 -19.74
C ARG A 119 21.19 -27.91 -21.24
N ARG A 120 21.70 -26.82 -21.83
CA ARG A 120 22.06 -26.74 -23.26
C ARG A 120 23.13 -27.74 -23.63
N GLU A 121 24.17 -27.86 -22.79
CA GLU A 121 25.23 -28.86 -22.92
C GLU A 121 24.68 -30.28 -23.01
N LYS A 122 23.76 -30.67 -22.10
CA LYS A 122 23.10 -31.99 -22.14
C LYS A 122 22.28 -32.22 -23.41
N THR A 123 21.72 -31.17 -24.00
CA THR A 123 20.95 -31.24 -25.25
C THR A 123 21.80 -31.07 -26.51
N GLY A 124 23.13 -30.92 -26.38
CA GLY A 124 24.03 -30.67 -27.51
C GLY A 124 23.87 -29.28 -28.14
N VAL A 125 23.25 -28.34 -27.43
CA VAL A 125 23.06 -26.95 -27.88
C VAL A 125 24.20 -26.09 -27.32
N ALA A 126 24.70 -25.14 -28.13
CA ALA A 126 25.73 -24.21 -27.70
C ALA A 126 25.28 -23.37 -26.47
N PRO A 127 26.22 -22.98 -25.58
CA PRO A 127 25.91 -22.12 -24.44
C PRO A 127 25.34 -20.77 -24.87
N LEU A 128 24.68 -20.09 -23.94
CA LEU A 128 24.17 -18.74 -24.15
C LEU A 128 25.32 -17.80 -24.55
N PRO A 129 25.14 -16.96 -25.57
CA PRO A 129 26.12 -15.95 -25.98
C PRO A 129 26.50 -15.01 -24.82
N PRO A 130 27.79 -14.72 -24.56
CA PRO A 130 28.20 -13.86 -23.45
C PRO A 130 27.70 -12.42 -23.51
N ASP A 131 27.51 -11.87 -24.71
CA ASP A 131 27.00 -10.52 -24.98
C ASP A 131 25.56 -10.30 -24.49
N THR A 132 24.76 -11.36 -24.40
CA THR A 132 23.38 -11.29 -23.88
C THR A 132 23.29 -11.12 -22.36
N PHE A 133 24.40 -11.23 -21.63
CA PHE A 133 24.40 -11.15 -20.16
C PHE A 133 23.79 -9.85 -19.64
N GLU A 134 24.15 -8.72 -20.25
CA GLU A 134 23.69 -7.41 -19.79
C GLU A 134 22.18 -7.25 -19.96
N SER A 135 21.62 -7.74 -21.07
CA SER A 135 20.16 -7.74 -21.30
C SER A 135 19.42 -8.62 -20.30
N ASP A 136 19.94 -9.82 -20.04
CA ASP A 136 19.37 -10.73 -19.02
C ASP A 136 19.45 -10.12 -17.62
N PHE A 137 20.55 -9.44 -17.31
CA PHE A 137 20.75 -8.74 -16.05
C PHE A 137 19.75 -7.59 -15.87
N GLN A 138 19.60 -6.73 -16.88
CA GLN A 138 18.63 -5.64 -16.86
C GLN A 138 17.20 -6.15 -16.70
N LYS A 139 16.84 -7.23 -17.40
CA LYS A 139 15.55 -7.90 -17.25
C LYS A 139 15.35 -8.41 -15.82
N GLN A 140 16.37 -9.02 -15.22
CA GLN A 140 16.29 -9.54 -13.86
C GLN A 140 16.20 -8.42 -12.82
N CYS A 141 16.91 -7.30 -13.01
CA CYS A 141 16.74 -6.10 -12.20
C CYS A 141 15.30 -5.60 -12.27
N LYS A 142 14.74 -5.43 -13.47
CA LYS A 142 13.35 -4.95 -13.65
C LYS A 142 12.34 -5.87 -12.96
N ASN A 143 12.50 -7.18 -13.09
CA ASN A 143 11.65 -8.15 -12.41
C ASN A 143 11.72 -8.02 -10.88
N LEU A 144 12.93 -7.98 -10.32
CA LEU A 144 13.13 -7.93 -8.87
C LEU A 144 12.60 -6.63 -8.26
N PHE A 145 12.86 -5.49 -8.90
CA PHE A 145 12.31 -4.21 -8.45
C PHE A 145 10.78 -4.14 -8.55
N SER A 146 10.20 -4.69 -9.63
CA SER A 146 8.74 -4.76 -9.78
C SER A 146 8.12 -5.64 -8.68
N GLU A 147 8.72 -6.80 -8.38
CA GLU A 147 8.26 -7.70 -7.31
C GLU A 147 8.29 -7.03 -5.93
N ILE A 148 9.34 -6.25 -5.66
CA ILE A 148 9.47 -5.50 -4.40
C ILE A 148 8.37 -4.43 -4.29
N GLU A 149 8.11 -3.68 -5.36
CA GLU A 149 7.07 -2.65 -5.33
C GLU A 149 5.67 -3.27 -5.24
N ASP A 150 5.38 -4.35 -5.97
CA ASP A 150 4.11 -5.08 -5.88
C ASP A 150 3.85 -5.58 -4.45
N ARG A 151 4.88 -6.13 -3.79
CA ARG A 151 4.79 -6.57 -2.39
C ARG A 151 4.50 -5.39 -1.47
N LYS A 152 5.18 -4.25 -1.65
CA LYS A 152 4.96 -3.03 -0.86
C LYS A 152 3.54 -2.48 -1.06
N GLN A 153 3.04 -2.43 -2.29
CA GLN A 153 1.67 -1.99 -2.61
C GLN A 153 0.62 -2.94 -2.01
N HIS A 154 0.87 -4.25 -2.05
CA HIS A 154 0.00 -5.22 -1.41
C HIS A 154 -0.07 -5.01 0.11
N LEU A 155 1.07 -4.84 0.78
CA LEU A 155 1.12 -4.56 2.22
C LEU A 155 0.40 -3.25 2.58
N MET A 156 0.60 -2.19 1.80
CA MET A 156 -0.09 -0.90 2.00
C MET A 156 -1.61 -1.03 1.88
N ARG A 157 -2.10 -1.84 0.93
CA ARG A 157 -3.54 -2.14 0.79
C ARG A 157 -4.09 -2.90 2.00
N LEU A 158 -3.35 -3.90 2.50
CA LEU A 158 -3.75 -4.65 3.69
C LEU A 158 -3.82 -3.74 4.93
N GLU A 159 -2.81 -2.91 5.15
CA GLU A 159 -2.78 -1.96 6.27
C GLU A 159 -3.94 -0.96 6.19
N SER A 160 -4.19 -0.39 4.99
CA SER A 160 -5.30 0.54 4.77
C SER A 160 -6.65 -0.12 5.03
N SER A 161 -6.83 -1.38 4.61
CA SER A 161 -8.04 -2.17 4.86
C SER A 161 -8.23 -2.41 6.36
N GLN A 162 -7.17 -2.82 7.07
CA GLN A 162 -7.21 -3.02 8.53
C GLN A 162 -7.53 -1.72 9.28
N LYS A 163 -6.94 -0.60 8.86
CA LYS A 163 -7.20 0.72 9.47
C LYS A 163 -8.66 1.12 9.30
N ARG A 164 -9.22 0.93 8.10
CA ARG A 164 -10.65 1.16 7.84
C ARG A 164 -11.54 0.27 8.70
N TYR A 165 -11.22 -1.01 8.81
CA TYR A 165 -11.97 -1.95 9.65
C TYR A 165 -11.99 -1.50 11.12
N LYS A 166 -10.84 -1.13 11.69
CA LYS A 166 -10.74 -0.66 13.07
C LYS A 166 -11.53 0.64 13.30
N LEU A 167 -11.53 1.54 12.31
CA LEU A 167 -12.32 2.77 12.38
C LEU A 167 -13.81 2.48 12.36
N ASP A 168 -14.27 1.65 11.41
CA ASP A 168 -15.66 1.21 11.31
C ASP A 168 -16.11 0.51 12.63
N GLU A 169 -15.26 -0.33 13.21
CA GLU A 169 -15.53 -1.00 14.49
C GLU A 169 -15.63 -0.02 15.65
N TYR A 170 -14.72 0.97 15.72
CA TYR A 170 -14.75 2.02 16.72
C TYR A 170 -16.02 2.87 16.63
N GLU A 171 -16.39 3.30 15.42
CA GLU A 171 -17.62 4.05 15.15
C GLU A 171 -18.86 3.23 15.52
N ARG A 172 -18.90 1.94 15.15
CA ARG A 172 -19.98 1.04 15.53
C ARG A 172 -20.09 0.94 17.05
N ARG A 173 -18.98 0.75 17.76
CA ARG A 173 -18.97 0.68 19.23
C ARG A 173 -19.47 1.98 19.86
N LYS A 174 -19.05 3.13 19.34
CA LYS A 174 -19.52 4.45 19.80
C LYS A 174 -21.03 4.61 19.58
N MET A 175 -21.55 4.20 18.41
CA MET A 175 -22.97 4.21 18.10
C MET A 175 -23.77 3.27 19.01
N LEU A 176 -23.28 2.06 19.26
CA LEU A 176 -23.91 1.13 20.21
C LEU A 176 -23.99 1.73 21.61
N GLU A 177 -22.93 2.38 22.06
CA GLU A 177 -22.89 2.99 23.38
C GLU A 177 -23.87 4.17 23.49
N GLN A 178 -23.91 5.04 22.48
CA GLN A 178 -24.89 6.13 22.40
C GLN A 178 -26.33 5.59 22.39
N TYR A 179 -26.59 4.54 21.61
CA TYR A 179 -27.90 3.91 21.57
C TYR A 179 -28.31 3.31 22.92
N LYS A 180 -27.38 2.66 23.65
CA LYS A 180 -27.65 2.16 25.00
C LYS A 180 -28.00 3.28 25.96
N VAL A 181 -27.25 4.39 25.95
CA VAL A 181 -27.51 5.55 26.81
C VAL A 181 -28.89 6.13 26.51
N LEU A 182 -29.22 6.36 25.23
CA LEU A 182 -30.54 6.84 24.82
C LEU A 182 -31.66 5.89 25.24
N THR A 183 -31.48 4.59 25.04
CA THR A 183 -32.44 3.57 25.45
C THR A 183 -32.64 3.56 26.97
N GLU A 184 -31.57 3.73 27.74
CA GLU A 184 -31.62 3.80 29.21
C GLU A 184 -32.31 5.08 29.68
N GLU A 185 -32.06 6.21 29.03
CA GLU A 185 -32.78 7.47 29.27
C GLU A 185 -34.27 7.36 28.97
N GLU A 186 -34.64 6.75 27.83
CA GLU A 186 -36.04 6.48 27.46
C GLU A 186 -36.72 5.51 28.44
N TRP A 187 -35.99 4.49 28.88
CA TRP A 187 -36.45 3.58 29.92
C TRP A 187 -36.69 4.32 31.23
N GLU A 188 -35.80 5.21 31.67
CA GLU A 188 -35.99 6.01 32.89
C GLU A 188 -37.14 7.02 32.75
N LYS A 189 -37.33 7.67 31.58
CA LYS A 189 -38.48 8.58 31.35
C LYS A 189 -39.83 7.88 31.53
N THR A 190 -39.92 6.62 31.10
CA THR A 190 -41.15 5.82 31.21
C THR A 190 -41.28 5.09 32.55
N ARG A 191 -40.36 5.33 33.50
CA ARG A 191 -40.33 4.70 34.82
C ARG A 191 -41.60 4.99 35.64
N ASP A 192 -42.02 6.24 35.74
CA ASP A 192 -43.17 6.62 36.56
C ASP A 192 -44.46 6.01 36.02
N ASP A 193 -44.63 5.97 34.70
CA ASP A 193 -45.76 5.27 34.06
C ASP A 193 -45.76 3.78 34.36
N ARG A 194 -44.59 3.12 34.29
CA ARG A 194 -44.46 1.71 34.67
C ARG A 194 -44.76 1.48 36.15
N VAL A 195 -44.28 2.35 37.04
CA VAL A 195 -44.53 2.29 38.49
C VAL A 195 -46.01 2.52 38.78
N ASN A 196 -46.66 3.48 38.12
CA ASN A 196 -48.09 3.76 38.27
C ASN A 196 -48.94 2.58 37.81
N LYS A 197 -48.65 2.01 36.63
CA LYS A 197 -49.31 0.77 36.15
C LYS A 197 -49.14 -0.40 37.12
N TRP A 198 -47.95 -0.55 37.73
CA TRP A 198 -47.70 -1.58 38.74
C TRP A 198 -48.48 -1.32 40.05
N ARG A 199 -48.53 -0.06 40.52
CA ARG A 199 -49.32 0.34 41.69
C ARG A 199 -50.82 0.07 41.47
N GLU A 200 -51.35 0.41 40.30
CA GLU A 200 -52.74 0.11 39.92
C GLU A 200 -53.03 -1.40 39.89
N PHE A 201 -52.13 -2.19 39.33
CA PHE A 201 -52.25 -3.66 39.33
C PHE A 201 -52.24 -4.23 40.77
N ASN A 202 -51.37 -3.72 41.63
CA ASN A 202 -51.31 -4.16 43.03
C ASN A 202 -52.52 -3.70 43.86
N ASN A 203 -53.03 -2.49 43.64
CA ASN A 203 -54.27 -2.01 44.27
C ASN A 203 -55.49 -2.80 43.76
N LYS A 204 -55.48 -3.28 42.52
CA LYS A 204 -56.49 -4.23 42.02
C LYS A 204 -56.41 -5.60 42.69
N LYS A 205 -55.24 -6.06 43.18
CA LYS A 205 -55.15 -7.28 44.01
C LYS A 205 -55.90 -7.12 45.34
N THR A 206 -55.89 -5.95 45.96
CA THR A 206 -56.64 -5.71 47.23
C THR A 206 -58.15 -5.66 47.06
N ALA A 207 -58.67 -5.57 45.84
CA ALA A 207 -60.11 -5.62 45.54
C ALA A 207 -60.64 -7.06 45.28
N ILE A 208 -59.76 -8.07 45.21
CA ILE A 208 -60.14 -9.47 44.96
C ILE A 208 -60.49 -10.13 46.31
N GLY A 209 -61.67 -9.79 46.80
CA GLY A 209 -62.32 -10.37 47.99
C GLY A 209 -63.85 -10.28 47.97
N THR A 210 -64.45 -9.68 46.94
CA THR A 210 -65.91 -9.64 46.75
C THR A 210 -66.39 -10.77 45.84
N LYS A 211 -67.41 -11.47 46.32
CA LYS A 211 -67.98 -12.73 45.82
C LYS A 211 -68.59 -12.60 44.41
N GLN A 212 -67.78 -12.59 43.33
CA GLN A 212 -68.20 -13.06 42.00
C GLN A 212 -67.10 -13.14 40.92
N SER A 213 -65.80 -13.10 41.22
CA SER A 213 -64.76 -13.32 40.19
C SER A 213 -64.16 -14.72 40.24
N ASN A 214 -64.82 -15.66 39.57
CA ASN A 214 -64.28 -16.98 39.30
C ASN A 214 -63.35 -16.90 38.07
N LYS A 215 -62.05 -16.62 38.28
CA LYS A 215 -60.92 -16.91 37.37
C LYS A 215 -59.62 -16.39 38.01
N GLY A 216 -58.66 -17.30 38.20
CA GLY A 216 -57.38 -17.03 38.84
C GLY A 216 -56.62 -15.85 38.23
N ILE A 217 -55.95 -15.10 39.09
CA ILE A 217 -55.09 -13.97 38.74
C ILE A 217 -54.06 -14.46 37.73
N ARG A 218 -54.26 -14.12 36.46
CA ARG A 218 -53.18 -14.26 35.48
C ARG A 218 -52.15 -13.19 35.84
N PRO A 219 -50.85 -13.52 35.97
CA PRO A 219 -49.83 -12.48 36.06
C PRO A 219 -50.02 -11.54 34.85
N PRO A 220 -49.69 -10.24 34.99
CA PRO A 220 -49.62 -9.36 33.83
C PRO A 220 -48.80 -10.09 32.77
N THR A 221 -49.32 -10.20 31.55
CA THR A 221 -48.53 -10.72 30.43
C THR A 221 -47.24 -9.93 30.43
N GLU A 222 -46.10 -10.60 30.56
CA GLU A 222 -44.81 -9.95 30.40
C GLU A 222 -44.83 -9.37 28.99
N ASN A 223 -45.16 -8.09 28.87
CA ASN A 223 -44.91 -7.36 27.65
C ASN A 223 -43.40 -7.09 27.70
N ILE A 224 -42.65 -8.13 27.31
CA ILE A 224 -41.20 -8.13 27.14
C ILE A 224 -40.78 -6.97 26.21
N GLU A 225 -41.73 -6.39 25.48
CA GLU A 225 -41.60 -5.26 24.55
C GLU A 225 -41.20 -3.91 25.15
N ALA A 226 -41.07 -3.74 26.48
CA ALA A 226 -40.78 -2.41 27.04
C ALA A 226 -39.29 -2.06 27.17
N ARG A 227 -38.36 -2.99 26.96
CA ARG A 227 -36.95 -2.66 26.69
C ARG A 227 -36.76 -2.91 25.19
N PRO A 228 -36.28 -1.96 24.37
CA PRO A 228 -35.97 -2.22 22.97
C PRO A 228 -35.09 -3.48 22.92
N SER A 229 -35.70 -4.61 22.53
CA SER A 229 -35.14 -5.92 22.85
C SER A 229 -34.02 -6.31 21.90
N GLU A 230 -33.81 -5.52 20.85
CA GLU A 230 -32.84 -5.84 19.81
C GLU A 230 -31.90 -4.67 19.56
N MET A 231 -30.66 -4.85 20.02
CA MET A 231 -29.54 -4.03 19.60
C MET A 231 -29.44 -4.10 18.07
N PRO A 232 -29.35 -2.97 17.34
CA PRO A 232 -29.14 -2.99 15.91
C PRO A 232 -27.83 -3.73 15.60
N THR A 233 -27.93 -4.86 14.89
CA THR A 233 -26.78 -5.77 14.66
C THR A 233 -26.11 -5.53 13.32
N LYS A 234 -26.81 -4.92 12.35
CA LYS A 234 -26.29 -4.64 11.01
C LYS A 234 -26.11 -3.13 10.80
N LYS A 235 -25.13 -2.76 9.97
CA LYS A 235 -24.78 -1.36 9.65
C LYS A 235 -25.97 -0.56 9.06
N GLY A 236 -26.98 -1.24 8.50
CA GLY A 236 -28.21 -0.64 7.98
C GLY A 236 -29.26 -0.30 9.05
N ASP A 237 -29.24 -0.96 10.20
CA ASP A 237 -30.24 -0.80 11.24
C ASP A 237 -30.06 0.54 12.00
N PHE A 238 -28.82 1.06 12.01
CA PHE A 238 -28.48 2.36 12.59
C PHE A 238 -28.97 3.57 11.76
N LYS A 239 -29.36 3.39 10.49
CA LYS A 239 -29.83 4.50 9.63
C LYS A 239 -31.21 5.02 10.01
N ASN A 240 -31.99 4.24 10.77
CA ASN A 240 -33.34 4.61 11.21
C ASN A 240 -33.38 5.25 12.60
N ILE A 241 -32.23 5.40 13.26
CA ILE A 241 -32.13 6.06 14.56
C ILE A 241 -31.97 7.56 14.27
N LYS A 242 -33.08 8.30 14.26
CA LYS A 242 -33.02 9.78 14.24
C LYS A 242 -32.48 10.26 15.58
N LEU A 243 -31.30 10.84 15.54
CA LEU A 243 -30.72 11.62 16.63
C LEU A 243 -31.16 13.07 16.40
N ASP A 244 -32.17 13.51 17.16
CA ASP A 244 -32.57 14.93 17.27
C ASP A 244 -31.68 15.66 18.28
#